data_AF-A0A2V8QUM8-F1
#
_entry.id   AF-A0A2V8QUM8-F1
#
_cell.length_a   1.000
_cell.length_b   1.000
_cell.length_c   1.000
_cell.angle_alpha   90.00
_cell.angle_beta   90.00
_cell.angle_gamma   90.00
#
_symmetry.space_group_name_H-M   'P 1'
#
loop_
_entity.id
_entity.type
_entity.pdbx_description
1 polymer ?
#
loop_
_entity_poly.entity_id
_entity_poly.type
_entity_poly.pdbx_seq_one_letter_code
_entity_poly.pdbx_strand_id
1 'polypeptide(L)'
;MRFEDSIHSIDSTNLEAMRQAREGAPEGFCIIAREQTRGRGRLDRTWQSPKDAGLYFSLILRPRLAKNVWSLITLMAALAVSDSLMKTCALPTDIKWPNDVCVRDRKICGILAETVETDSAAAAIVGIGINLTAEEIAVMPESAISVEAAVGRKIDPESIVAELLRRIRALQ
;
A
#
# COMPACT_ATOMS: atom_id res chain seq x y z
N MET A 1 -1.15 15.47 -0.79
CA MET A 1 -1.35 14.68 -2.02
C MET A 1 -2.81 14.27 -2.03
N ARG A 2 -3.55 14.65 -3.06
CA ARG A 2 -4.93 14.16 -3.31
C ARG A 2 -4.85 12.90 -4.18
N PHE A 3 -5.89 12.07 -4.20
CA PHE A 3 -5.90 10.90 -5.10
C PHE A 3 -6.01 11.36 -6.56
N GLU A 4 -6.64 12.52 -6.80
CA GLU A 4 -6.67 13.19 -8.09
C GLU A 4 -5.27 13.52 -8.66
N ASP A 5 -4.26 13.73 -7.81
CA ASP A 5 -2.87 14.00 -8.22
C ASP A 5 -2.08 12.70 -8.55
N SER A 6 -2.76 11.55 -8.57
CA SER A 6 -2.13 10.25 -8.79
C SER A 6 -1.57 10.08 -10.19
N ILE A 7 -0.47 9.33 -10.28
CA ILE A 7 0.14 8.97 -11.57
C ILE A 7 -0.81 8.02 -12.29
N HIS A 8 -1.16 8.33 -13.55
CA HIS A 8 -2.11 7.52 -14.31
C HIS A 8 -1.64 6.08 -14.51
N SER A 9 -0.36 5.87 -14.86
CA SER A 9 0.22 4.54 -15.05
C SER A 9 1.73 4.61 -14.81
N ILE A 10 2.27 3.58 -14.17
CA ILE A 10 3.71 3.47 -13.85
C ILE A 10 4.16 2.01 -13.89
N ASP A 11 5.47 1.74 -13.85
CA ASP A 11 5.99 0.38 -13.70
C ASP A 11 5.64 -0.18 -12.30
N SER A 12 6.09 0.48 -11.25
CA SER A 12 5.74 0.17 -9.86
C SER A 12 5.98 1.39 -8.99
N THR A 13 5.02 1.69 -8.12
CA THR A 13 5.16 2.73 -7.09
C THR A 13 6.34 2.46 -6.15
N ASN A 14 6.65 1.20 -5.83
CA ASN A 14 7.85 0.85 -5.05
C ASN A 14 9.14 1.20 -5.79
N LEU A 15 9.23 0.84 -7.09
CA LEU A 15 10.42 1.13 -7.89
C LEU A 15 10.63 2.63 -8.05
N GLU A 16 9.54 3.37 -8.27
CA GLU A 16 9.60 4.82 -8.33
C GLU A 16 10.00 5.43 -6.99
N ALA A 17 9.44 4.96 -5.87
CA ALA A 17 9.85 5.42 -4.54
C ALA A 17 11.33 5.14 -4.27
N MET A 18 11.88 4.01 -4.75
CA MET A 18 13.32 3.73 -4.67
C MET A 18 14.15 4.70 -5.52
N ARG A 19 13.69 5.05 -6.73
CA ARG A 19 14.36 6.04 -7.59
C ARG A 19 14.38 7.41 -6.90
N GLN A 20 13.23 7.87 -6.43
CA GLN A 20 13.08 9.12 -5.69
C GLN A 20 13.92 9.15 -4.40
N ALA A 21 14.00 8.04 -3.65
CA ALA A 21 14.85 7.95 -2.46
C ALA A 21 16.34 8.16 -2.79
N ARG A 22 16.83 7.61 -3.90
CA ARG A 22 18.22 7.79 -4.38
C ARG A 22 18.47 9.21 -4.87
N GLU A 23 17.48 9.87 -5.44
CA GLU A 23 17.52 11.28 -5.84
C GLU A 23 17.40 12.26 -4.66
N GLY A 24 17.23 11.74 -3.42
CA GLY A 24 17.21 12.55 -2.21
C GLY A 24 15.82 12.98 -1.74
N ALA A 25 14.74 12.39 -2.27
CA ALA A 25 13.38 12.67 -1.82
C ALA A 25 13.24 12.45 -0.29
N PRO A 26 12.59 13.35 0.45
CA PRO A 26 12.59 13.36 1.91
C PRO A 26 11.78 12.20 2.50
N GLU A 27 11.92 11.99 3.82
CA GLU A 27 11.04 11.08 4.54
C GLU A 27 9.59 11.57 4.44
N GLY A 28 8.65 10.63 4.31
CA GLY A 28 7.24 10.94 4.13
C GLY A 28 6.84 11.23 2.68
N PHE A 29 7.79 11.23 1.74
CA PHE A 29 7.47 11.29 0.31
C PHE A 29 6.62 10.09 -0.09
N CYS A 30 5.48 10.34 -0.72
CA CYS A 30 4.52 9.32 -1.12
C CYS A 30 4.20 9.39 -2.61
N ILE A 31 3.95 8.23 -3.20
CA ILE A 31 3.50 8.07 -4.57
C ILE A 31 2.19 7.30 -4.55
N ILE A 32 1.25 7.74 -5.37
CA ILE A 32 -0.01 7.05 -5.65
C ILE A 32 -0.10 6.88 -7.15
N ALA A 33 -0.44 5.66 -7.59
CA ALA A 33 -0.73 5.37 -8.98
C ALA A 33 -2.12 4.78 -9.15
N ARG A 34 -2.74 5.06 -10.31
CA ARG A 34 -4.02 4.48 -10.72
C ARG A 34 -3.84 3.11 -11.37
N GLU A 35 -2.66 2.82 -11.92
CA GLU A 35 -2.30 1.56 -12.56
C GLU A 35 -0.81 1.25 -12.32
N GLN A 36 -0.45 -0.03 -12.18
CA GLN A 36 0.95 -0.48 -12.28
C GLN A 36 1.10 -1.58 -13.33
N THR A 37 1.98 -1.38 -14.29
CA THR A 37 2.28 -2.36 -15.36
C THR A 37 3.20 -3.49 -14.88
N ARG A 38 3.94 -3.28 -13.80
CA ARG A 38 4.87 -4.24 -13.19
C ARG A 38 4.74 -4.25 -11.66
N GLY A 39 3.50 -4.28 -11.18
CA GLY A 39 3.19 -4.32 -9.74
C GLY A 39 3.90 -5.49 -9.02
N ARG A 40 4.49 -5.21 -7.86
CA ARG A 40 5.36 -6.16 -7.13
C ARG A 40 4.74 -6.61 -5.81
N GLY A 41 4.95 -7.87 -5.49
CA GLY A 41 4.68 -8.49 -4.21
C GLY A 41 5.92 -9.19 -3.65
N ARG A 42 5.79 -9.80 -2.47
CA ARG A 42 6.88 -10.55 -1.84
C ARG A 42 7.25 -11.80 -2.65
N LEU A 43 8.49 -12.26 -2.49
CA LEU A 43 8.99 -13.50 -3.10
C LEU A 43 8.79 -13.50 -4.63
N ASP A 44 9.07 -12.36 -5.26
CA ASP A 44 8.95 -12.12 -6.71
C ASP A 44 7.55 -12.38 -7.31
N ARG A 45 6.51 -12.41 -6.48
CA ARG A 45 5.13 -12.48 -6.96
C ARG A 45 4.70 -11.14 -7.56
N THR A 46 3.85 -11.19 -8.57
CA THR A 46 3.24 -10.01 -9.17
C THR A 46 2.01 -9.57 -8.36
N TRP A 47 1.85 -8.26 -8.14
CA TRP A 47 0.61 -7.67 -7.65
C TRP A 47 -0.19 -7.11 -8.81
N GLN A 48 -1.37 -7.67 -9.08
CA GLN A 48 -2.25 -7.19 -10.15
C GLN A 48 -2.72 -5.77 -9.81
N SER A 49 -2.43 -4.83 -10.71
CA SER A 49 -2.68 -3.41 -10.47
C SER A 49 -3.38 -2.73 -11.66
N PRO A 50 -4.54 -3.23 -12.10
CA PRO A 50 -5.25 -2.63 -13.23
C PRO A 50 -5.72 -1.22 -12.88
N LYS A 51 -5.94 -0.43 -13.92
CA LYS A 51 -6.35 0.96 -13.78
C LYS A 51 -7.60 1.08 -12.89
N ASP A 52 -7.58 2.00 -11.94
CA ASP A 52 -8.73 2.38 -11.09
C ASP A 52 -9.37 1.27 -10.24
N ALA A 53 -8.79 0.07 -10.25
CA ALA A 53 -9.29 -1.07 -9.51
C ALA A 53 -8.82 -1.10 -8.05
N GLY A 54 -7.72 -0.40 -7.77
CA GLY A 54 -7.03 -0.45 -6.49
C GLY A 54 -6.37 0.86 -6.12
N LEU A 55 -5.96 0.94 -4.86
CA LEU A 55 -5.03 1.96 -4.38
C LEU A 55 -3.62 1.35 -4.43
N TYR A 56 -2.76 1.93 -5.25
CA TYR A 56 -1.35 1.55 -5.35
C TYR A 56 -0.50 2.68 -4.77
N PHE A 57 -0.02 2.47 -3.55
CA PHE A 57 0.62 3.50 -2.74
C PHE A 57 2.03 3.05 -2.36
N SER A 58 2.98 3.98 -2.35
CA SER A 58 4.32 3.75 -1.79
C SER A 58 4.79 4.94 -0.98
N LEU A 59 5.49 4.68 0.13
CA LEU A 59 6.02 5.69 1.04
C LEU A 59 7.49 5.46 1.34
N ILE A 60 8.27 6.55 1.37
CA ILE A 60 9.65 6.55 1.83
C ILE A 60 9.70 6.83 3.34
N LEU A 61 10.25 5.89 4.11
CA LEU A 61 10.52 6.03 5.53
C LEU A 61 12.03 5.98 5.80
N ARG A 62 12.51 6.72 6.80
CA ARG A 62 13.91 6.68 7.25
C ARG A 62 13.96 6.38 8.76
N PRO A 63 13.63 5.14 9.16
CA PRO A 63 13.55 4.78 10.57
C PRO A 63 14.90 4.96 11.27
N ARG A 64 14.89 5.58 12.45
CA ARG A 64 16.07 5.66 13.33
C ARG A 64 16.38 4.33 14.05
N LEU A 65 15.54 3.32 13.84
CA LEU A 65 15.68 1.98 14.38
C LEU A 65 16.73 1.17 13.61
N ALA A 66 17.37 0.22 14.27
CA ALA A 66 18.30 -0.70 13.63
C ALA A 66 17.62 -1.52 12.52
N LYS A 67 18.33 -1.78 11.41
CA LYS A 67 17.78 -2.46 10.21
C LYS A 67 17.17 -3.83 10.52
N ASN A 68 17.67 -4.54 11.52
CA ASN A 68 17.18 -5.87 11.92
C ASN A 68 15.74 -5.86 12.47
N VAL A 69 15.21 -4.71 12.88
CA VAL A 69 13.82 -4.59 13.36
C VAL A 69 12.87 -3.97 12.32
N TRP A 70 13.35 -3.68 11.11
CA TRP A 70 12.52 -3.04 10.07
C TRP A 70 11.38 -3.94 9.57
N SER A 71 11.40 -5.24 9.88
CA SER A 71 10.26 -6.14 9.67
C SER A 71 8.97 -5.65 10.36
N LEU A 72 9.10 -4.93 11.49
CA LEU A 72 7.98 -4.32 12.22
C LEU A 72 7.25 -3.25 11.41
N ILE A 73 7.92 -2.60 10.44
CA ILE A 73 7.31 -1.58 9.57
C ILE A 73 6.16 -2.19 8.77
N THR A 74 6.30 -3.44 8.32
CA THR A 74 5.24 -4.15 7.59
C THR A 74 4.01 -4.34 8.48
N LEU A 75 4.22 -4.69 9.75
CA LEU A 75 3.14 -4.89 10.72
C LEU A 75 2.45 -3.56 11.07
N MET A 76 3.22 -2.49 11.27
CA MET A 76 2.69 -1.15 11.50
C MET A 76 1.86 -0.64 10.31
N ALA A 77 2.33 -0.89 9.08
CA ALA A 77 1.56 -0.58 7.88
C ALA A 77 0.26 -1.39 7.80
N ALA A 78 0.28 -2.67 8.18
CA ALA A 78 -0.93 -3.51 8.21
C ALA A 78 -1.97 -3.00 9.20
N LEU A 79 -1.53 -2.57 10.37
CA LEU A 79 -2.39 -1.93 11.36
C LEU A 79 -2.96 -0.60 10.84
N ALA A 80 -2.13 0.25 10.24
CA ALA A 80 -2.58 1.51 9.65
C ALA A 80 -3.64 1.29 8.57
N VAL A 81 -3.47 0.29 7.71
CA VAL A 81 -4.49 -0.09 6.69
C VAL A 81 -5.77 -0.60 7.35
N SER A 82 -5.66 -1.54 8.28
CA SER A 82 -6.81 -2.13 9.00
C SER A 82 -7.66 -1.05 9.64
N ASP A 83 -7.03 -0.16 10.41
CA ASP A 83 -7.76 0.88 11.09
C ASP A 83 -8.31 1.95 10.11
N SER A 84 -7.65 2.19 8.98
CA SER A 84 -8.15 3.11 7.95
C SER A 84 -9.44 2.57 7.36
N LEU A 85 -9.44 1.29 6.95
CA LEU A 85 -10.63 0.61 6.41
C LEU A 85 -11.76 0.55 7.44
N MET A 86 -11.45 0.33 8.71
CA MET A 86 -12.45 0.40 9.77
C MET A 86 -13.04 1.81 9.89
N LYS A 87 -12.21 2.85 9.87
CA LYS A 87 -12.66 4.24 10.06
C LYS A 87 -13.47 4.78 8.88
N THR A 88 -13.04 4.51 7.65
CA THR A 88 -13.64 5.10 6.43
C THR A 88 -14.74 4.24 5.84
N CYS A 89 -14.63 2.91 5.97
CA CYS A 89 -15.52 1.97 5.31
C CYS A 89 -16.41 1.20 6.30
N ALA A 90 -16.18 1.33 7.61
CA ALA A 90 -16.77 0.47 8.64
C ALA A 90 -16.49 -1.03 8.38
N LEU A 91 -15.33 -1.32 7.81
CA LEU A 91 -14.93 -2.65 7.39
C LEU A 91 -13.92 -3.24 8.40
N PRO A 92 -14.34 -4.18 9.26
CA PRO A 92 -13.41 -4.91 10.12
C PRO A 92 -12.52 -5.83 9.26
N THR A 93 -11.24 -5.87 9.59
CA THR A 93 -10.24 -6.69 8.88
C THR A 93 -9.34 -7.43 9.85
N ASP A 94 -8.83 -8.57 9.41
CA ASP A 94 -7.81 -9.34 10.10
C ASP A 94 -6.43 -9.12 9.46
N ILE A 95 -5.38 -9.14 10.28
CA ILE A 95 -4.00 -9.09 9.80
C ILE A 95 -3.48 -10.52 9.70
N LYS A 96 -3.30 -10.99 8.47
CA LYS A 96 -2.65 -12.27 8.18
C LYS A 96 -1.14 -12.03 8.05
N TRP A 97 -0.42 -12.40 9.11
CA TRP A 97 1.03 -12.24 9.17
C TRP A 97 1.71 -12.96 7.99
N PRO A 98 2.75 -12.36 7.37
CA PRO A 98 3.45 -11.14 7.78
C PRO A 98 2.97 -9.84 7.15
N ASN A 99 2.13 -9.86 6.11
CA ASN A 99 2.04 -8.73 5.20
C ASN A 99 0.70 -8.58 4.48
N ASP A 100 -0.31 -9.37 4.87
CA ASP A 100 -1.61 -9.37 4.22
C ASP A 100 -2.68 -8.87 5.21
N VAL A 101 -3.60 -8.07 4.70
CA VAL A 101 -4.84 -7.70 5.40
C VAL A 101 -5.97 -8.43 4.70
N CYS A 102 -6.89 -9.01 5.48
CA CYS A 102 -7.94 -9.89 4.99
C CYS A 102 -9.32 -9.53 5.55
N VAL A 103 -10.35 -9.92 4.81
CA VAL A 103 -11.75 -9.96 5.26
C VAL A 103 -12.24 -11.39 5.09
N ARG A 104 -12.57 -12.07 6.19
CA ARG A 104 -13.02 -13.48 6.19
C ARG A 104 -12.04 -14.37 5.40
N ASP A 105 -10.77 -14.33 5.78
CA ASP A 105 -9.63 -15.05 5.15
C ASP A 105 -9.31 -14.71 3.68
N ARG A 106 -10.08 -13.82 3.04
CA ARG A 106 -9.78 -13.33 1.69
C ARG A 106 -8.96 -12.05 1.74
N LYS A 107 -7.88 -12.00 0.98
CA LYS A 107 -6.94 -10.90 0.92
C LYS A 107 -7.56 -9.66 0.29
N ILE A 108 -7.53 -8.55 1.03
CA ILE A 108 -7.99 -7.24 0.56
C ILE A 108 -6.83 -6.27 0.32
N CYS A 109 -5.73 -6.45 1.04
CA CYS A 109 -4.54 -5.63 0.88
C CYS A 109 -3.26 -6.46 1.04
N GLY A 110 -2.25 -6.12 0.24
CA GLY A 110 -0.89 -6.62 0.37
C GLY A 110 0.08 -5.49 0.67
N ILE A 111 1.03 -5.76 1.56
CA ILE A 111 2.09 -4.83 1.94
C ILE A 111 3.44 -5.39 1.54
N LEU A 112 4.30 -4.52 1.01
CA LEU A 112 5.67 -4.84 0.60
C LEU A 112 6.62 -3.76 1.11
N ALA A 113 7.33 -4.08 2.20
CA ALA A 113 8.43 -3.25 2.70
C ALA A 113 9.76 -3.72 2.09
N GLU A 114 10.49 -2.82 1.47
CA GLU A 114 11.80 -3.08 0.86
C GLU A 114 12.83 -2.04 1.33
N THR A 115 14.09 -2.45 1.41
CA THR A 115 15.17 -1.54 1.78
C THR A 115 15.89 -1.05 0.52
N VAL A 116 16.18 0.24 0.47
CA VAL A 116 17.02 0.84 -0.57
C VAL A 116 18.21 1.55 0.10
N GLU A 117 19.42 1.24 -0.35
CA GLU A 117 20.60 2.02 0.03
C GLU A 117 20.63 3.31 -0.81
N THR A 118 20.95 4.43 -0.15
CA THR A 118 21.12 5.75 -0.77
C THR A 118 22.47 6.32 -0.34
N ASP A 119 22.89 7.43 -0.96
CA ASP A 119 24.18 8.07 -0.64
C ASP A 119 24.27 8.58 0.81
N SER A 120 23.12 8.85 1.44
CA SER A 120 23.06 9.36 2.83
C SER A 120 22.89 8.25 3.86
N ALA A 121 21.81 7.48 3.73
CA ALA A 121 21.48 6.35 4.58
C ALA A 121 20.45 5.45 3.89
N ALA A 122 20.30 4.22 4.34
CA ALA A 122 19.23 3.35 3.87
C ALA A 122 17.85 3.94 4.18
N ALA A 123 16.90 3.69 3.29
CA ALA A 123 15.49 4.00 3.47
C ALA A 123 14.64 2.73 3.34
N ALA A 124 13.49 2.71 4.03
CA ALA A 124 12.47 1.70 3.86
C ALA A 124 11.39 2.23 2.91
N ILE A 125 11.13 1.49 1.84
CA ILE A 125 10.05 1.73 0.89
C ILE A 125 8.88 0.85 1.26
N VAL A 126 7.76 1.45 1.65
CA VAL A 126 6.56 0.73 2.08
C VAL A 126 5.50 0.83 1.00
N GLY A 127 5.37 -0.24 0.23
CA GLY A 127 4.31 -0.44 -0.75
C GLY A 127 3.05 -0.98 -0.11
N ILE A 128 1.90 -0.39 -0.46
CA ILE A 128 0.58 -0.80 -0.02
C ILE A 128 -0.31 -0.90 -1.25
N GLY A 129 -0.81 -2.10 -1.53
CA GLY A 129 -1.79 -2.37 -2.56
C GLY A 129 -3.13 -2.76 -1.93
N ILE A 130 -4.17 -1.95 -2.12
CA ILE A 130 -5.54 -2.23 -1.63
C ILE A 130 -6.44 -2.48 -2.83
N ASN A 131 -7.18 -3.60 -2.81
CA ASN A 131 -8.21 -3.88 -3.80
C ASN A 131 -9.44 -3.02 -3.50
N LEU A 132 -9.75 -2.02 -4.33
CA LEU A 132 -10.90 -1.14 -4.09
C LEU A 132 -12.16 -1.70 -4.73
N THR A 133 -12.09 -2.03 -6.02
CA THR A 133 -13.18 -2.63 -6.80
C THR A 133 -12.71 -3.87 -7.56
N ALA A 134 -13.65 -4.74 -7.91
CA ALA A 134 -13.38 -5.97 -8.66
C ALA A 134 -13.67 -5.84 -10.16
N GLU A 135 -14.39 -4.78 -10.57
CA GLU A 135 -14.89 -4.61 -11.95
C GLU A 135 -13.77 -4.60 -12.99
N GLU A 136 -12.60 -4.04 -12.63
CA GLU A 136 -11.44 -3.92 -13.53
C GLU A 136 -10.33 -4.95 -13.25
N ILE A 137 -10.55 -5.88 -12.30
CA ILE A 137 -9.58 -6.95 -12.02
C ILE A 137 -9.95 -8.16 -12.84
N ALA A 138 -9.30 -8.29 -14.01
CA ALA A 138 -9.59 -9.31 -15.03
C ALA A 138 -9.84 -10.71 -14.45
N VAL A 139 -9.02 -11.14 -13.48
CA VAL A 139 -9.29 -12.34 -12.67
C VAL A 139 -8.81 -12.10 -11.24
N MET A 140 -9.74 -11.78 -10.34
CA MET A 140 -9.49 -11.81 -8.90
C MET A 140 -9.57 -13.27 -8.42
N PRO A 141 -8.55 -13.82 -7.75
CA PRO A 141 -8.63 -15.16 -7.20
C PRO A 141 -9.70 -15.23 -6.09
N GLU A 142 -10.30 -16.40 -5.87
CA GLU A 142 -11.29 -16.61 -4.79
C GLU A 142 -10.76 -16.24 -3.40
N SER A 143 -9.43 -16.33 -3.23
CA SER A 143 -8.71 -15.94 -2.02
C SER A 143 -8.52 -14.44 -1.86
N ALA A 144 -9.08 -13.61 -2.74
CA ALA A 144 -9.03 -12.15 -2.67
C ALA A 144 -10.44 -11.53 -2.68
N ILE A 145 -10.52 -10.30 -2.19
CA ILE A 145 -11.74 -9.51 -2.14
C ILE A 145 -11.40 -8.03 -2.31
N SER A 146 -12.33 -7.25 -2.87
CA SER A 146 -12.26 -5.79 -2.93
C SER A 146 -13.04 -5.14 -1.79
N VAL A 147 -12.70 -3.89 -1.45
CA VAL A 147 -13.42 -3.11 -0.43
C VAL A 147 -14.89 -3.00 -0.80
N GLU A 148 -15.22 -2.62 -2.04
CA GLU A 148 -16.62 -2.46 -2.49
C GLU A 148 -17.41 -3.77 -2.38
N ALA A 149 -16.82 -4.91 -2.73
CA ALA A 149 -17.48 -6.21 -2.60
C ALA A 149 -17.68 -6.60 -1.13
N ALA A 150 -16.79 -6.18 -0.22
CA ALA A 150 -16.91 -6.45 1.20
C ALA A 150 -17.97 -5.58 1.88
N VAL A 151 -18.11 -4.31 1.48
CA VAL A 151 -19.07 -3.38 2.10
C VAL A 151 -20.40 -3.26 1.36
N GLY A 152 -20.49 -3.76 0.12
CA GLY A 152 -21.70 -3.74 -0.70
C GLY A 152 -22.08 -2.35 -1.23
N ARG A 153 -21.13 -1.42 -1.32
CA ARG A 153 -21.33 -0.04 -1.81
C ARG A 153 -20.05 0.53 -2.41
N LYS A 154 -20.20 1.54 -3.25
CA LYS A 154 -19.06 2.33 -3.74
C LYS A 154 -18.37 3.07 -2.61
N ILE A 155 -17.06 3.22 -2.73
CA ILE A 155 -16.22 3.94 -1.77
C ILE A 155 -15.49 5.09 -2.44
N ASP A 156 -15.11 6.06 -1.63
CA ASP A 156 -14.21 7.14 -2.04
C ASP A 156 -12.76 6.75 -1.69
N PRO A 157 -11.87 6.54 -2.69
CA PRO A 157 -10.47 6.25 -2.46
C PRO A 157 -9.73 7.37 -1.70
N GLU A 158 -10.15 8.63 -1.86
CA GLU A 158 -9.50 9.78 -1.20
C GLU A 158 -9.61 9.70 0.30
N SER A 159 -10.78 9.35 0.81
CA SER A 159 -11.03 9.14 2.23
C SER A 159 -10.08 8.09 2.82
N ILE A 160 -9.82 6.98 2.11
CA ILE A 160 -8.89 5.93 2.55
C ILE A 160 -7.45 6.46 2.57
N VAL A 161 -7.02 7.14 1.50
CA VAL A 161 -5.67 7.72 1.41
C VAL A 161 -5.41 8.73 2.52
N ALA A 162 -6.35 9.65 2.75
CA ALA A 162 -6.22 10.69 3.77
C ALA A 162 -6.06 10.08 5.17
N GLU A 163 -6.87 9.07 5.49
CA GLU A 163 -6.81 8.37 6.77
C GLU A 163 -5.54 7.52 6.91
N LEU A 164 -5.11 6.84 5.85
CA LEU A 164 -3.88 6.04 5.83
C LEU A 164 -2.65 6.92 6.09
N LEU A 165 -2.54 8.06 5.40
CA LEU A 165 -1.47 9.03 5.61
C LEU A 165 -1.47 9.58 7.04
N ARG A 166 -2.66 9.86 7.59
CA ARG A 166 -2.80 10.32 8.98
C ARG A 166 -2.27 9.29 9.96
N ARG A 167 -2.56 8.00 9.75
CA ARG A 167 -2.12 6.90 10.63
C ARG A 167 -0.64 6.63 10.52
N ILE A 168 -0.09 6.60 9.31
CA ILE A 168 1.34 6.34 9.13
C ILE A 168 2.18 7.47 9.77
N ARG A 169 1.76 8.73 9.63
CA ARG A 169 2.42 9.85 10.32
C ARG A 169 2.38 9.77 11.84
N ALA A 170 1.35 9.14 12.41
CA ALA A 170 1.25 8.94 13.85
C ALA A 170 2.14 7.79 14.37
N LEU A 171 2.74 7.00 13.47
CA LEU A 171 3.60 5.85 13.77
C LEU A 171 5.10 6.17 13.61
N GLN A 172 5.45 7.40 13.20
CA GLN A 172 6.82 7.92 13.09
C GLN A 172 7.24 8.64 14.37
#